data_AF-A0A1Q8L526-F1
#
_entry.id   AF-A0A1Q8L526-F1
#
_cell.length_a   1.000
_cell.length_b   1.000
_cell.length_c   1.000
_cell.angle_alpha   90.00
_cell.angle_beta   90.00
_cell.angle_gamma   90.00
#
_symmetry.space_group_name_H-M   'P 1'
#
loop_
_entity.id
_entity.type
_entity.pdbx_description
1 polymer ?
#
loop_
_entity_poly.entity_id
_entity_poly.type
_entity_poly.pdbx_seq_one_letter_code
_entity_poly.pdbx_strand_id
1 'polypeptide(L)'
;MTPFAQAVLVIRWFCDATRVRCLAGDNAISTATAYRYLHEGIDVLAAAAPGLHGALLAARTAGHTHVNLDGTLIATDRCRALGLTPGVDLWWSGKHRRHGGNIQVLTAPDGWPLWTSDVRPGREHDTRCARTHPGLLEGLAAFTDDTHAALGDLGYEGEADRLTVPIKLAPGRGQTVNQRTVNTLHSALRALAERGNALLKTTFAALRRVTLCPWRTGAITAAALVLLHTEYDRTT
;
A
#
# COMPACT_ATOMS: atom_id res chain seq x y z
N MET A 1 -4.68 32.16 1.03
CA MET A 1 -5.65 31.09 0.69
C MET A 1 -6.30 30.63 1.97
N THR A 2 -7.60 30.33 1.98
CA THR A 2 -8.30 29.82 3.17
C THR A 2 -8.00 28.33 3.39
N PRO A 3 -8.21 27.78 4.60
CA PRO A 3 -8.06 26.34 4.86
C PRO A 3 -8.94 25.48 3.93
N PHE A 4 -10.17 25.92 3.68
CA PHE A 4 -11.08 25.23 2.74
C PHE A 4 -10.50 25.17 1.32
N ALA A 5 -10.00 26.29 0.79
CA ALA A 5 -9.40 26.32 -0.54
C ALA A 5 -8.13 25.45 -0.62
N GLN A 6 -7.34 25.37 0.46
CA GLN A 6 -6.21 24.43 0.56
C GLN A 6 -6.65 22.98 0.50
N ALA A 7 -7.70 22.61 1.25
CA ALA A 7 -8.25 21.27 1.22
C ALA A 7 -8.73 20.88 -0.19
N VAL A 8 -9.45 21.79 -0.87
CA VAL A 8 -9.91 21.57 -2.25
C VAL A 8 -8.73 21.39 -3.22
N LEU A 9 -7.67 22.20 -3.09
CA LEU A 9 -6.45 22.06 -3.89
C LEU A 9 -5.83 20.66 -3.73
N VAL A 10 -5.71 20.19 -2.48
CA VAL A 10 -5.11 18.89 -2.14
C VAL A 10 -5.98 17.75 -2.66
N ILE A 11 -7.30 17.76 -2.39
CA ILE A 11 -8.23 16.71 -2.82
C ILE A 11 -8.27 16.62 -4.34
N ARG A 12 -8.33 17.76 -5.05
CA ARG A 12 -8.30 17.78 -6.52
C ARG A 12 -7.00 17.21 -7.08
N TRP A 13 -5.87 17.39 -6.40
CA TRP A 13 -4.64 16.72 -6.78
C TRP A 13 -4.75 15.19 -6.63
N PHE A 14 -5.33 14.70 -5.53
CA PHE A 14 -5.53 13.27 -5.29
C PHE A 14 -6.45 12.62 -6.32
N CYS A 15 -7.63 13.19 -6.54
CA CYS A 15 -8.65 12.65 -7.45
C CYS A 15 -8.18 12.66 -8.90
N ASP A 16 -7.61 13.77 -9.37
CA ASP A 16 -7.38 14.01 -10.80
C ASP A 16 -5.90 13.93 -11.23
N ALA A 17 -4.97 13.83 -10.28
CA ALA A 17 -3.53 14.03 -10.53
C ALA A 17 -3.23 15.35 -11.27
N THR A 18 -4.02 16.39 -10.97
CA THR A 18 -3.92 17.70 -11.65
C THR A 18 -2.50 18.26 -11.50
N ARG A 19 -1.89 18.73 -12.60
CA ARG A 19 -0.55 19.33 -12.58
C ARG A 19 -0.52 20.51 -11.60
N VAL A 20 0.46 20.57 -10.71
CA VAL A 20 0.57 21.61 -9.66
C VAL A 20 0.51 23.04 -10.22
N ARG A 21 1.03 23.27 -11.43
CA ARG A 21 0.92 24.57 -12.12
C ARG A 21 -0.52 24.98 -12.44
N CYS A 22 -1.40 24.03 -12.75
CA CYS A 22 -2.81 24.30 -13.01
C CYS A 22 -3.51 24.62 -11.68
N LEU A 23 -3.24 23.83 -10.63
CA LEU A 23 -3.75 24.11 -9.28
C LEU A 23 -3.34 25.50 -8.77
N ALA A 24 -2.10 25.91 -9.07
CA ALA A 24 -1.60 27.24 -8.74
C ALA A 24 -2.39 28.35 -9.46
N GLY A 25 -2.61 28.20 -10.77
CA GLY A 25 -3.41 29.12 -11.57
C GLY A 25 -4.87 29.22 -11.09
N ASP A 26 -5.50 28.07 -10.85
CA ASP A 26 -6.89 27.98 -10.39
C ASP A 26 -7.12 28.67 -9.03
N ASN A 27 -6.07 28.80 -8.22
CA ASN A 27 -6.11 29.43 -6.89
C ASN A 27 -5.42 30.79 -6.84
N ALA A 28 -4.96 31.34 -7.97
CA ALA A 28 -4.23 32.61 -8.07
C ALA A 28 -3.03 32.70 -7.09
N ILE A 29 -2.27 31.61 -6.94
CA ILE A 29 -1.06 31.52 -6.10
C ILE A 29 0.16 31.15 -6.93
N SER A 30 1.36 31.35 -6.38
CA SER A 30 2.58 30.88 -7.04
C SER A 30 2.67 29.35 -7.05
N THR A 31 3.33 28.79 -8.06
CA THR A 31 3.59 27.33 -8.15
C THR A 31 4.33 26.81 -6.91
N ALA A 32 5.28 27.59 -6.37
CA ALA A 32 6.00 27.24 -5.15
C ALA A 32 5.04 27.13 -3.94
N THR A 33 4.09 28.06 -3.84
CA THR A 33 3.07 28.05 -2.79
C THR A 33 2.11 26.86 -2.96
N ALA A 34 1.72 26.53 -4.19
CA ALA A 34 0.89 25.35 -4.47
C ALA A 34 1.59 24.04 -4.09
N TYR A 35 2.89 23.90 -4.38
CA TYR A 35 3.68 22.74 -3.93
C TYR A 35 3.72 22.66 -2.41
N ARG A 36 4.02 23.77 -1.72
CA ARG A 36 4.07 23.81 -0.27
C ARG A 36 2.73 23.39 0.34
N TYR A 37 1.63 23.95 -0.12
CA TYR A 37 0.29 23.61 0.36
C TYR A 37 -0.12 22.17 0.06
N LEU A 38 0.29 21.63 -1.09
CA LEU A 38 0.07 20.22 -1.41
C LEU A 38 0.84 19.31 -0.43
N HIS A 39 2.10 19.61 -0.15
CA HIS A 39 2.91 18.84 0.79
C HIS A 39 2.37 18.90 2.22
N GLU A 40 2.01 20.09 2.70
CA GLU A 40 1.35 20.28 4.00
C GLU A 40 0.06 19.45 4.11
N GLY A 41 -0.78 19.47 3.07
CA GLY A 41 -2.02 18.68 3.06
C GLY A 41 -1.78 17.17 3.07
N ILE A 42 -0.78 16.70 2.30
CA ILE A 42 -0.37 15.30 2.34
C ILE A 42 0.11 14.91 3.73
N ASP A 43 0.93 15.74 4.39
CA ASP A 43 1.48 15.45 5.71
C ASP A 43 0.39 15.39 6.79
N VAL A 44 -0.55 16.33 6.77
CA VAL A 44 -1.70 16.35 7.70
C VAL A 44 -2.56 15.10 7.52
N LEU A 45 -2.90 14.73 6.28
CA LEU A 45 -3.69 13.54 6.00
C LEU A 45 -2.94 12.26 6.37
N ALA A 46 -1.64 12.17 6.03
CA ALA A 46 -0.83 10.99 6.36
C ALA A 46 -0.67 10.81 7.88
N ALA A 47 -0.56 11.89 8.65
CA ALA A 47 -0.49 11.84 10.10
C ALA A 47 -1.78 11.33 10.75
N ALA A 48 -2.92 11.45 10.06
CA ALA A 48 -4.21 10.90 10.51
C ALA A 48 -4.42 9.43 10.10
N ALA A 49 -3.51 8.84 9.31
CA ALA A 49 -3.63 7.46 8.88
C ALA A 49 -3.52 6.50 10.09
N PRO A 50 -4.28 5.40 10.09
CA PRO A 50 -4.17 4.41 11.16
C PRO A 50 -2.74 3.86 11.22
N GLY A 51 -2.21 3.72 12.43
CA GLY A 51 -1.00 2.93 12.64
C GLY A 51 -1.28 1.44 12.50
N LEU A 52 -0.24 0.63 12.22
CA LEU A 52 -0.38 -0.81 12.04
C LEU A 52 -1.10 -1.48 13.23
N HIS A 53 -0.68 -1.19 14.45
CA HIS A 53 -1.28 -1.76 15.66
C HIS A 53 -2.77 -1.38 15.77
N GLY A 54 -3.10 -0.11 15.51
CA GLY A 54 -4.48 0.36 15.52
C GLY A 54 -5.34 -0.35 14.47
N ALA A 55 -4.83 -0.52 13.25
CA ALA A 55 -5.53 -1.23 12.18
C ALA A 55 -5.78 -2.71 12.53
N LEU A 56 -4.80 -3.41 13.10
CA LEU A 56 -4.97 -4.80 13.53
C LEU A 56 -5.95 -4.94 14.70
N LEU A 57 -5.88 -4.05 15.69
CA LEU A 57 -6.83 -4.02 16.81
C LEU A 57 -8.25 -3.73 16.33
N ALA A 58 -8.41 -2.77 15.42
CA ALA A 58 -9.70 -2.40 14.86
C ALA A 58 -10.26 -3.55 14.01
N ALA A 59 -9.42 -4.26 13.24
CA ALA A 59 -9.82 -5.45 12.50
C ALA A 59 -10.32 -6.57 13.42
N ARG A 60 -9.62 -6.84 14.53
CA ARG A 60 -10.08 -7.80 15.55
C ARG A 60 -11.42 -7.37 16.16
N THR A 61 -11.54 -6.09 16.50
CA THR A 61 -12.77 -5.54 17.12
C THR A 61 -13.96 -5.61 16.15
N ALA A 62 -13.72 -5.46 14.85
CA ALA A 62 -14.72 -5.62 13.80
C ALA A 62 -15.09 -7.10 13.52
N GLY A 63 -14.43 -8.07 14.18
CA GLY A 63 -14.71 -9.49 14.01
C GLY A 63 -14.10 -10.10 12.75
N HIS A 64 -13.11 -9.46 12.13
CA HIS A 64 -12.45 -10.00 10.94
C HIS A 64 -11.61 -11.23 11.29
N THR A 65 -11.96 -12.38 10.70
CA THR A 65 -11.25 -13.66 10.92
C THR A 65 -9.86 -13.69 10.29
N HIS A 66 -9.57 -12.81 9.35
CA HIS A 66 -8.27 -12.71 8.75
C HIS A 66 -7.99 -11.31 8.22
N VAL A 67 -6.71 -11.02 8.05
CA VAL A 67 -6.23 -9.86 7.30
C VAL A 67 -5.31 -10.35 6.19
N ASN A 68 -5.34 -9.67 5.05
CA ASN A 68 -4.46 -10.00 3.93
C ASN A 68 -3.36 -8.95 3.81
N LEU A 69 -2.10 -9.39 3.86
CA LEU A 69 -0.94 -8.59 3.50
C LEU A 69 -0.65 -8.76 2.01
N ASP A 70 -0.55 -7.63 1.31
CA ASP A 70 -0.20 -7.62 -0.10
C ASP A 70 0.74 -6.46 -0.46
N GLY A 71 1.67 -6.73 -1.37
CA GLY A 71 2.62 -5.76 -1.88
C GLY A 71 2.13 -5.13 -3.17
N THR A 72 2.14 -3.80 -3.26
CA THR A 72 1.69 -3.09 -4.44
C THR A 72 2.71 -2.07 -4.92
N LEU A 73 2.97 -2.07 -6.23
CA LEU A 73 3.81 -1.05 -6.84
C LEU A 73 2.97 0.17 -7.23
N ILE A 74 3.25 1.31 -6.62
CA ILE A 74 2.77 2.62 -7.06
C ILE A 74 3.76 3.16 -8.09
N ALA A 75 3.31 3.36 -9.32
CA ALA A 75 4.20 3.83 -10.38
C ALA A 75 4.68 5.26 -10.10
N THR A 76 5.91 5.57 -10.51
CA THR A 76 6.45 6.92 -10.46
C THR A 76 6.98 7.35 -11.82
N ASP A 77 7.30 8.63 -11.96
CA ASP A 77 8.20 9.05 -13.03
C ASP A 77 9.60 8.41 -12.88
N ARG A 78 10.35 8.44 -13.98
CA ARG A 78 11.70 7.87 -14.00
C ARG A 78 12.59 8.62 -13.02
N CYS A 79 13.15 7.88 -12.06
CA CYS A 79 14.13 8.40 -11.12
C CYS A 79 15.45 7.65 -11.30
N ARG A 80 16.50 8.34 -11.75
CA ARG A 80 17.86 7.80 -11.98
C ARG A 80 18.68 7.67 -10.68
N ALA A 81 18.03 7.36 -9.56
CA ALA A 81 18.73 7.05 -8.33
C ALA A 81 19.50 5.72 -8.50
N LEU A 82 20.77 5.69 -8.13
CA LEU A 82 21.62 4.51 -8.30
C LEU A 82 21.11 3.34 -7.45
N GLY A 83 20.85 2.20 -8.10
CA GLY A 83 20.55 0.94 -7.42
C GLY A 83 21.83 0.16 -7.07
N LEU A 84 21.65 -0.96 -6.36
CA LEU A 84 22.75 -1.88 -5.99
C LEU A 84 23.31 -2.64 -7.20
N THR A 85 22.57 -2.72 -8.29
CA THR A 85 22.98 -3.40 -9.52
C THR A 85 23.40 -2.35 -10.54
N PRO A 86 24.65 -2.39 -11.07
CA PRO A 86 25.09 -1.46 -12.10
C PRO A 86 24.13 -1.43 -13.29
N GLY A 87 23.74 -0.24 -13.73
CA GLY A 87 22.81 -0.04 -14.85
C GLY A 87 21.33 -0.22 -14.53
N VAL A 88 20.96 -0.53 -13.28
CA VAL A 88 19.56 -0.63 -12.85
C VAL A 88 19.26 0.45 -11.80
N ASP A 89 18.29 1.30 -12.13
CA ASP A 89 17.83 2.37 -11.25
C ASP A 89 17.19 1.78 -9.97
N LEU A 90 17.39 2.43 -8.82
CA LEU A 90 16.90 1.99 -7.50
C LEU A 90 15.39 1.72 -7.47
N TRP A 91 14.63 2.60 -8.15
CA TRP A 91 13.17 2.55 -8.21
C TRP A 91 12.64 1.65 -9.33
N TRP A 92 13.51 1.05 -10.14
CA TRP A 92 13.10 0.18 -11.24
C TRP A 92 12.66 -1.18 -10.69
N SER A 93 11.39 -1.52 -10.89
CA SER A 93 10.87 -2.84 -10.61
C SER A 93 11.04 -3.76 -11.82
N GLY A 94 11.85 -4.81 -11.67
CA GLY A 94 11.97 -5.85 -12.70
C GLY A 94 10.64 -6.58 -12.96
N LYS A 95 9.89 -6.91 -11.90
CA LYS A 95 8.58 -7.57 -11.94
C LYS A 95 7.57 -6.80 -12.80
N HIS A 96 7.47 -5.49 -12.58
CA HIS A 96 6.47 -4.64 -13.25
C HIS A 96 6.99 -3.87 -14.47
N ARG A 97 8.30 -3.99 -14.77
CA ARG A 97 8.99 -3.29 -15.88
C ARG A 97 8.74 -1.79 -15.89
N ARG A 98 8.76 -1.15 -14.72
CA ARG A 98 8.57 0.29 -14.55
C ARG A 98 9.19 0.81 -13.26
N HIS A 99 9.36 2.13 -13.19
CA HIS A 99 9.70 2.81 -11.94
C HIS A 99 8.48 2.88 -11.02
N GLY A 100 8.71 2.69 -9.72
CA GLY A 100 7.68 2.87 -8.72
C GLY A 100 8.17 2.59 -7.31
N GLY A 101 7.37 2.99 -6.32
CA GLY A 101 7.55 2.63 -4.93
C GLY A 101 6.72 1.40 -4.56
N ASN A 102 7.31 0.48 -3.83
CA ASN A 102 6.61 -0.67 -3.24
C ASN A 102 6.00 -0.24 -1.90
N ILE A 103 4.69 -0.47 -1.76
CA ILE A 103 3.89 -0.22 -0.56
C ILE A 103 3.26 -1.55 -0.14
N GLN A 104 3.35 -1.88 1.14
CA GLN A 104 2.62 -3.01 1.72
C GLN A 104 1.26 -2.51 2.18
N VAL A 105 0.20 -3.26 1.89
CA VAL A 105 -1.18 -2.92 2.24
C VAL A 105 -1.76 -4.07 3.04
N LEU A 106 -2.42 -3.74 4.16
CA LEU A 106 -3.27 -4.67 4.88
C LEU A 106 -4.73 -4.43 4.48
N THR A 107 -5.44 -5.52 4.20
CA THR A 107 -6.85 -5.47 3.82
C THR A 107 -7.69 -6.41 4.69
N ALA A 108 -8.93 -6.00 4.93
CA ALA A 108 -9.96 -6.83 5.54
C ALA A 108 -10.39 -7.98 4.59
N PRO A 109 -11.16 -8.97 5.07
CA PRO A 109 -11.64 -10.09 4.26
C PRO A 109 -12.39 -9.71 2.98
N ASP A 110 -13.08 -8.56 2.99
CA ASP A 110 -13.83 -8.06 1.85
C ASP A 110 -13.00 -7.21 0.88
N GLY A 111 -11.69 -7.09 1.14
CA GLY A 111 -10.74 -6.30 0.37
C GLY A 111 -10.69 -4.82 0.74
N TRP A 112 -11.32 -4.39 1.85
CA TRP A 112 -11.19 -3.01 2.32
C TRP A 112 -9.77 -2.72 2.82
N PRO A 113 -9.07 -1.67 2.34
CA PRO A 113 -7.75 -1.34 2.82
C PRO A 113 -7.82 -0.76 4.23
N LEU A 114 -7.04 -1.33 5.15
CA LEU A 114 -7.00 -0.99 6.57
C LEU A 114 -5.76 -0.16 6.93
N TRP A 115 -4.65 -0.42 6.25
CA TRP A 115 -3.36 0.16 6.57
C TRP A 115 -2.41 0.09 5.37
N THR A 116 -1.49 1.04 5.28
CA THR A 116 -0.41 1.06 4.28
C THR A 116 0.93 1.38 4.91
N SER A 117 2.00 0.73 4.43
CA SER A 117 3.37 0.96 4.90
C SER A 117 4.01 2.23 4.34
N ASP A 118 5.14 2.60 4.93
CA ASP A 118 6.12 3.46 4.26
C ASP A 118 6.59 2.88 2.94
N VAL A 119 7.07 3.76 2.05
CA VAL A 119 7.55 3.35 0.72
C VAL A 119 8.92 2.69 0.78
N ARG A 120 9.05 1.60 0.02
CA ARG A 120 10.32 0.98 -0.31
C ARG A 120 10.62 1.12 -1.82
N PRO A 121 11.89 1.09 -2.23
CA PRO A 121 12.22 1.10 -3.66
C PRO A 121 11.55 -0.05 -4.42
N GLY A 122 10.99 0.20 -5.61
CA GLY A 122 10.23 -0.78 -6.39
C GLY A 122 11.00 -2.04 -6.82
N ARG A 123 12.33 -2.04 -6.72
CA ARG A 123 13.16 -3.22 -6.93
C ARG A 123 13.11 -4.22 -5.78
N GLU A 124 12.70 -3.79 -4.59
CA GLU A 124 12.71 -4.63 -3.40
C GLU A 124 11.55 -5.62 -3.43
N HIS A 125 11.85 -6.88 -3.12
CA HIS A 125 10.86 -7.94 -2.99
C HIS A 125 9.97 -7.71 -1.76
N ASP A 126 8.73 -8.18 -1.84
CA ASP A 126 7.71 -7.96 -0.81
C ASP A 126 8.13 -8.48 0.58
N THR A 127 8.74 -9.69 0.66
CA THR A 127 9.35 -10.18 1.91
C THR A 127 10.35 -9.16 2.51
N ARG A 128 11.20 -8.55 1.68
CA ARG A 128 12.21 -7.59 2.16
C ARG A 128 11.56 -6.29 2.63
N CYS A 129 10.54 -5.82 1.91
CA CYS A 129 9.74 -4.67 2.33
C CYS A 129 9.11 -4.93 3.69
N ALA A 130 8.51 -6.12 3.88
CA ALA A 130 7.87 -6.47 5.14
C ALA A 130 8.85 -6.60 6.31
N ARG A 131 10.01 -7.24 6.10
CA ARG A 131 11.10 -7.32 7.10
C ARG A 131 11.65 -5.97 7.51
N THR A 132 11.65 -5.00 6.59
CA THR A 132 12.22 -3.68 6.86
C THR A 132 11.26 -2.78 7.63
N HIS A 133 9.95 -3.02 7.52
CA HIS A 133 8.96 -2.21 8.24
C HIS A 133 8.97 -2.58 9.73
N PRO A 134 9.21 -1.61 10.65
CA PRO A 134 9.25 -1.89 12.08
C PRO A 134 7.94 -2.53 12.57
N GLY A 135 8.05 -3.68 13.21
CA GLY A 135 6.93 -4.37 13.87
C GLY A 135 5.87 -4.95 12.93
N LEU A 136 6.06 -4.95 11.61
CA LEU A 136 5.04 -5.46 10.69
C LEU A 136 4.80 -6.95 10.88
N LEU A 137 5.87 -7.74 10.78
CA LEU A 137 5.79 -9.18 10.87
C LEU A 137 5.47 -9.64 12.29
N GLU A 138 5.98 -8.93 13.31
CA GLU A 138 5.65 -9.17 14.72
C GLU A 138 4.17 -8.90 15.00
N GLY A 139 3.62 -7.80 14.47
CA GLY A 139 2.21 -7.46 14.60
C GLY A 139 1.29 -8.48 13.94
N LEU A 140 1.66 -8.96 12.74
CA LEU A 140 0.90 -9.98 12.02
C LEU A 140 0.98 -11.37 12.68
N ALA A 141 2.13 -11.73 13.24
CA ALA A 141 2.26 -12.92 14.06
C ALA A 141 1.37 -12.83 15.31
N ALA A 142 1.34 -11.68 15.99
CA ALA A 142 0.46 -11.45 17.16
C ALA A 142 -1.04 -11.37 16.80
N PHE A 143 -1.37 -11.04 15.54
CA PHE A 143 -2.74 -11.13 15.04
C PHE A 143 -3.19 -12.59 14.80
N THR A 144 -2.25 -13.51 14.61
CA THR A 144 -2.58 -14.91 14.28
C THR A 144 -2.79 -15.72 15.56
N ASP A 145 -3.92 -16.42 15.65
CA ASP A 145 -4.30 -17.32 16.74
C ASP A 145 -5.21 -18.45 16.21
N ASP A 146 -5.83 -19.24 17.10
CA ASP A 146 -6.68 -20.38 16.72
C ASP A 146 -7.87 -20.01 15.80
N THR A 147 -8.27 -18.74 15.79
CA THR A 147 -9.43 -18.22 15.05
C THR A 147 -9.12 -17.09 14.08
N HIS A 148 -7.90 -16.55 14.12
CA HIS A 148 -7.47 -15.42 13.31
C HIS A 148 -6.22 -15.75 12.50
N ALA A 149 -6.14 -15.28 11.26
CA ALA A 149 -4.97 -15.49 10.42
C ALA A 149 -4.51 -14.22 9.68
N ALA A 150 -3.20 -13.99 9.63
CA ALA A 150 -2.58 -13.05 8.71
C ALA A 150 -2.14 -13.79 7.43
N LEU A 151 -2.70 -13.43 6.28
CA LEU A 151 -2.49 -14.13 5.00
C LEU A 151 -1.50 -13.37 4.11
N GLY A 152 -0.46 -14.04 3.62
CA GLY A 152 0.51 -13.57 2.62
C GLY A 152 0.39 -14.31 1.29
N ASP A 153 0.88 -13.72 0.18
CA ASP A 153 1.07 -14.48 -1.06
C ASP A 153 2.38 -15.29 -0.99
N LEU A 154 2.69 -16.00 -2.07
CA LEU A 154 3.93 -16.76 -2.16
C LEU A 154 5.18 -15.85 -2.12
N GLY A 155 5.04 -14.55 -2.42
CA GLY A 155 6.08 -13.54 -2.29
C GLY A 155 6.52 -13.28 -0.84
N TYR A 156 5.83 -13.86 0.14
CA TYR A 156 6.18 -13.88 1.57
C TYR A 156 6.56 -15.27 2.09
N GLU A 157 6.89 -16.23 1.22
CA GLU A 157 7.23 -17.60 1.64
C GLU A 157 8.33 -17.68 2.71
N GLY A 158 9.25 -16.70 2.73
CA GLY A 158 10.30 -16.59 3.73
C GLY A 158 9.82 -16.21 5.13
N GLU A 159 8.52 -15.97 5.31
CA GLU A 159 7.84 -15.59 6.55
C GLU A 159 6.72 -16.58 6.91
N ALA A 160 6.77 -17.83 6.43
CA ALA A 160 5.75 -18.84 6.69
C ALA A 160 5.55 -19.17 8.18
N ASP A 161 6.53 -18.87 9.04
CA ASP A 161 6.41 -19.01 10.51
C ASP A 161 5.59 -17.88 11.16
N ARG A 162 5.35 -16.78 10.43
CA ARG A 162 4.66 -15.57 10.92
C ARG A 162 3.38 -15.26 10.15
N LEU A 163 3.30 -15.70 8.90
CA LEU A 163 2.17 -15.51 8.00
C LEU A 163 1.71 -16.86 7.47
N THR A 164 0.40 -17.00 7.32
CA THR A 164 -0.14 -18.10 6.52
C THR A 164 0.11 -17.78 5.05
N VAL A 165 0.84 -18.65 4.36
CA VAL A 165 1.21 -18.51 2.94
C VAL A 165 0.91 -19.80 2.18
N PRO A 166 0.76 -19.77 0.84
CA PRO A 166 0.54 -20.98 0.06
C PRO A 166 1.69 -21.98 0.23
N ILE A 167 1.37 -23.26 0.22
CA ILE A 167 2.36 -24.34 0.30
C ILE A 167 3.15 -24.40 -1.01
N LYS A 168 4.44 -24.08 -0.95
CA LYS A 168 5.39 -24.25 -2.05
C LYS A 168 5.85 -25.71 -2.15
N LEU A 169 5.92 -26.21 -3.38
CA LEU A 169 6.40 -27.57 -3.65
C LEU A 169 7.90 -27.58 -3.95
N ALA A 170 8.55 -28.66 -3.55
CA ALA A 170 9.86 -29.01 -4.06
C ALA A 170 9.77 -29.38 -5.56
N PRO A 171 10.75 -28.97 -6.39
CA PRO A 171 10.77 -29.34 -7.81
C PRO A 171 10.64 -30.85 -8.00
N GLY A 172 9.77 -31.29 -8.92
CA GLY A 172 9.61 -32.70 -9.27
C GLY A 172 8.62 -33.51 -8.42
N ARG A 173 7.92 -32.90 -7.45
CA ARG A 173 6.80 -33.54 -6.73
C ARG A 173 5.46 -32.87 -7.05
N GLY A 174 4.43 -33.68 -7.31
CA GLY A 174 3.05 -33.21 -7.48
C GLY A 174 2.39 -32.80 -6.16
N GLN A 175 1.31 -32.01 -6.23
CA GLN A 175 0.52 -31.65 -5.04
C GLN A 175 -0.28 -32.86 -4.55
N THR A 176 -0.23 -33.11 -3.24
CA THR A 176 -1.24 -33.97 -2.61
C THR A 176 -2.62 -33.31 -2.68
N VAL A 177 -3.68 -34.09 -2.54
CA VAL A 177 -5.06 -33.56 -2.50
C VAL A 177 -5.19 -32.53 -1.38
N ASN A 178 -4.65 -32.81 -0.19
CA ASN A 178 -4.70 -31.89 0.94
C ASN A 178 -3.97 -30.57 0.67
N GLN A 179 -2.78 -30.61 0.07
CA GLN A 179 -2.03 -29.41 -0.29
C GLN A 179 -2.77 -28.56 -1.32
N ARG A 180 -3.41 -29.23 -2.30
CA ARG A 180 -4.23 -28.54 -3.29
C ARG A 180 -5.42 -27.86 -2.64
N THR A 181 -6.14 -28.56 -1.75
CA THR A 181 -7.27 -28.00 -1.01
C THR A 181 -6.87 -26.78 -0.18
N VAL A 182 -5.76 -26.86 0.57
CA VAL A 182 -5.23 -25.71 1.33
C VAL A 182 -4.92 -24.54 0.42
N ASN A 183 -4.18 -24.77 -0.67
CA ASN A 183 -3.85 -23.70 -1.61
C ASN A 183 -5.09 -23.10 -2.29
N THR A 184 -6.10 -23.91 -2.61
CA THR A 184 -7.36 -23.42 -3.17
C THR A 184 -8.13 -22.54 -2.17
N LEU A 185 -8.23 -22.95 -0.91
CA LEU A 185 -8.86 -22.15 0.15
C LEU A 185 -8.10 -20.84 0.37
N HIS A 186 -6.77 -20.92 0.43
CA HIS A 186 -5.91 -19.74 0.57
C HIS A 186 -6.10 -18.74 -0.57
N SER A 187 -6.10 -19.22 -1.81
CA SER A 187 -6.36 -18.38 -2.99
C SER A 187 -7.76 -17.78 -2.96
N ALA A 188 -8.79 -18.51 -2.51
CA ALA A 188 -10.15 -18.01 -2.41
C ALA A 188 -10.28 -16.87 -1.38
N LEU A 189 -9.67 -17.03 -0.18
CA LEU A 189 -9.67 -15.99 0.86
C LEU A 189 -8.89 -14.74 0.41
N ARG A 190 -7.78 -14.92 -0.31
CA ARG A 190 -6.95 -13.81 -0.80
C ARG A 190 -7.48 -13.10 -2.03
N ALA A 191 -8.42 -13.68 -2.78
CA ALA A 191 -8.86 -13.13 -4.06
C ALA A 191 -9.37 -11.67 -3.94
N LEU A 192 -9.88 -11.28 -2.76
CA LEU A 192 -10.35 -9.93 -2.49
C LEU A 192 -9.26 -8.96 -2.03
N ALA A 193 -8.06 -9.43 -1.66
CA ALA A 193 -6.96 -8.56 -1.25
C ALA A 193 -6.53 -7.58 -2.37
N GLU A 194 -6.56 -8.04 -3.63
CA GLU A 194 -6.25 -7.21 -4.79
C GLU A 194 -7.23 -6.03 -4.95
N ARG A 195 -8.46 -6.16 -4.43
CA ARG A 195 -9.46 -5.09 -4.44
C ARG A 195 -9.00 -3.88 -3.65
N GLY A 196 -8.33 -4.05 -2.52
CA GLY A 196 -7.87 -2.92 -1.71
C GLY A 196 -6.84 -2.06 -2.45
N ASN A 197 -5.91 -2.73 -3.12
CA ASN A 197 -4.94 -2.07 -4.01
C ASN A 197 -5.62 -1.38 -5.19
N ALA A 198 -6.64 -2.03 -5.78
CA ALA A 198 -7.40 -1.46 -6.86
C ALA A 198 -8.13 -0.19 -6.40
N LEU A 199 -8.87 -0.23 -5.28
CA LEU A 199 -9.61 0.90 -4.72
C LEU A 199 -8.73 2.15 -4.60
N LEU A 200 -7.56 2.02 -3.95
CA LEU A 200 -6.62 3.13 -3.82
C LEU A 200 -6.19 3.72 -5.18
N LYS A 201 -5.85 2.86 -6.16
CA LYS A 201 -5.37 3.30 -7.49
C LYS A 201 -6.47 3.78 -8.43
N THR A 202 -7.70 3.28 -8.26
CA THR A 202 -8.84 3.64 -9.10
C THR A 202 -9.47 4.93 -8.62
N THR A 203 -9.64 5.09 -7.30
CA THR A 203 -10.25 6.27 -6.68
C THR A 203 -9.35 7.49 -6.81
N PHE A 204 -8.04 7.34 -6.61
CA PHE A 204 -7.10 8.46 -6.66
C PHE A 204 -6.16 8.35 -7.85
N ALA A 205 -6.37 9.20 -8.87
CA ALA A 205 -5.48 9.23 -10.04
C ALA A 205 -4.01 9.51 -9.65
N ALA A 206 -3.76 10.22 -8.54
CA ALA A 206 -2.43 10.47 -8.02
C ALA A 206 -1.63 9.18 -7.74
N LEU A 207 -2.30 8.07 -7.38
CA LEU A 207 -1.66 6.77 -7.13
C LEU A 207 -1.46 5.91 -8.38
N ARG A 208 -2.00 6.32 -9.54
CA ARG A 208 -1.74 5.63 -10.82
C ARG A 208 -0.32 5.90 -11.31
N ARG A 209 0.18 7.11 -11.03
CA ARG A 209 1.55 7.55 -11.30
C ARG A 209 1.89 8.78 -10.44
N VAL A 210 2.73 8.60 -9.43
CA VAL A 210 3.24 9.69 -8.61
C VAL A 210 4.32 10.46 -9.37
N THR A 211 4.10 11.75 -9.56
CA THR A 211 5.02 12.69 -10.22
C THR A 211 5.84 13.53 -9.23
N LEU A 212 5.54 13.40 -7.94
CA LEU A 212 6.33 13.96 -6.85
C LEU A 212 7.55 13.08 -6.54
N CYS A 213 8.37 13.51 -5.59
CA CYS A 213 9.50 12.70 -5.09
C CYS A 213 9.05 11.27 -4.75
N PRO A 214 9.69 10.21 -5.30
CA PRO A 214 9.30 8.82 -5.03
C PRO A 214 9.28 8.44 -3.54
N TRP A 215 10.11 9.07 -2.72
CA TRP A 215 10.11 8.88 -1.25
C TRP A 215 8.82 9.36 -0.57
N ARG A 216 8.04 10.23 -1.23
CA ARG A 216 6.75 10.71 -0.72
C ARG A 216 5.61 9.74 -0.99
N THR A 217 5.83 8.69 -1.77
CA THR A 217 4.77 7.72 -2.15
C THR A 217 4.11 7.09 -0.93
N GLY A 218 4.84 6.83 0.15
CA GLY A 218 4.29 6.31 1.41
C GLY A 218 3.26 7.26 2.01
N ALA A 219 3.67 8.50 2.28
CA ALA A 219 2.78 9.55 2.79
C ALA A 219 1.59 9.84 1.87
N ILE A 220 1.80 9.84 0.54
CA ILE A 220 0.70 10.00 -0.43
C ILE A 220 -0.29 8.85 -0.31
N THR A 221 0.18 7.61 -0.15
CA THR A 221 -0.70 6.44 -0.06
C THR A 221 -1.45 6.41 1.27
N ALA A 222 -0.79 6.77 2.38
CA ALA A 222 -1.42 6.92 3.69
C ALA A 222 -2.49 8.03 3.70
N ALA A 223 -2.21 9.17 3.06
CA ALA A 223 -3.18 10.25 2.90
C ALA A 223 -4.39 9.83 2.03
N ALA A 224 -4.14 9.10 0.93
CA ALA A 224 -5.20 8.54 0.11
C ALA A 224 -6.08 7.54 0.88
N LEU A 225 -5.48 6.73 1.76
CA LEU A 225 -6.22 5.83 2.64
C LEU A 225 -7.18 6.60 3.56
N VAL A 226 -6.72 7.70 4.17
CA VAL A 226 -7.57 8.55 5.03
C VAL A 226 -8.72 9.18 4.25
N LEU A 227 -8.44 9.68 3.04
CA LEU A 227 -9.48 10.22 2.17
C LEU A 227 -10.52 9.15 1.81
N LEU A 228 -10.08 7.93 1.51
CA LEU A 228 -10.96 6.80 1.22
C LEU A 228 -11.82 6.44 2.44
N HIS A 229 -11.21 6.34 3.62
CA HIS A 229 -11.94 6.05 4.87
C HIS A 229 -12.98 7.13 5.18
N THR A 230 -12.65 8.39 4.91
CA THR A 230 -13.56 9.53 5.11
C THR A 230 -14.71 9.53 4.11
N GLU A 231 -14.43 9.27 2.83
CA GLU A 231 -15.45 9.26 1.75
C GLU A 231 -16.51 8.18 1.98
N TYR A 232 -16.10 7.01 2.49
CA TYR A 232 -16.98 5.86 2.72
C TYR A 232 -17.44 5.71 4.18
N ASP A 233 -17.07 6.64 5.05
CA ASP A 233 -17.33 6.58 6.50
C ASP A 233 -16.97 5.21 7.12
N ARG A 234 -15.80 4.68 6.73
CA ARG A 234 -15.39 3.31 7.06
C ARG A 234 -13.89 3.21 7.30
N THR A 235 -13.52 2.78 8.51
CA THR A 235 -12.12 2.59 8.93
C THR A 235 -11.69 1.11 9.04
N THR A 236 -12.65 0.16 9.06
CA THR A 236 -12.42 -1.30 9.22
C THR A 236 -13.24 -2.14 8.28
#